data_AF-A0A821M4K6-F1
#
_entry.id   AF-A0A821M4K6-F1
#
_cell.length_a   1.000
_cell.length_b   1.000
_cell.length_c   1.000
_cell.angle_alpha   90.00
_cell.angle_beta   90.00
_cell.angle_gamma   90.00
#
_symmetry.space_group_name_H-M   'P 1'
#
loop_
_entity.id
_entity.type
_entity.pdbx_description
1 polymer ?
#
loop_
_entity_poly.entity_id
_entity_poly.type
_entity_poly.pdbx_seq_one_letter_code
_entity_poly.pdbx_strand_id
1 'polypeptide(L)' 'MATGKEPRRKLALVIGIGKYDHCEELQNPENDANDMSFTLANIGFIVTKKFHLTRAEMKHVVID' A
#
# COMPACT_ATOMS: atom_id res chain seq x y z
N MET A 1 17.34 -30.82 -16.81
CA MET A 1 17.12 -30.35 -15.43
C MET A 1 16.89 -28.86 -15.48
N ALA A 2 15.64 -28.40 -15.32
CA ALA A 2 15.36 -26.96 -15.28
C ALA A 2 15.59 -26.46 -13.86
N THR A 3 16.56 -25.56 -13.68
CA THR A 3 16.75 -24.81 -12.43
C THR A 3 15.68 -23.72 -12.38
N GLY A 4 14.47 -24.08 -11.96
CA GLY A 4 13.37 -23.13 -11.77
C GLY A 4 13.69 -22.18 -10.62
N LYS A 5 13.85 -20.90 -10.91
CA LYS A 5 13.89 -19.86 -9.88
C LYS A 5 12.50 -19.81 -9.24
N GLU A 6 12.41 -20.09 -7.94
CA GLU A 6 11.16 -19.96 -7.18
C GLU A 6 10.49 -18.59 -7.49
N PRO A 7 9.17 -18.55 -7.73
CA PRO A 7 8.48 -17.31 -8.03
C PRO A 7 8.77 -16.27 -6.93
N ARG A 8 9.36 -15.13 -7.30
CA ARG A 8 9.58 -14.05 -6.34
C ARG A 8 8.23 -13.50 -5.89
N ARG A 9 8.00 -13.48 -4.57
CA ARG A 9 6.79 -12.94 -3.95
C ARG A 9 6.65 -11.46 -4.30
N LYS A 10 5.54 -11.09 -4.92
CA LYS A 10 5.20 -9.68 -5.19
C LYS A 10 4.55 -9.09 -3.95
N LEU A 11 5.16 -8.09 -3.34
CA LEU A 11 4.67 -7.42 -2.14
C LEU A 11 4.34 -5.96 -2.47
N ALA A 12 3.25 -5.44 -1.94
CA ALA A 12 2.90 -4.03 -2.07
C ALA A 12 2.40 -3.46 -0.75
N LEU A 13 2.83 -2.24 -0.45
CA LEU A 13 2.29 -1.39 0.60
C LEU A 13 1.61 -0.20 -0.07
N VAL A 14 0.31 -0.02 0.18
CA VAL A 14 -0.48 1.10 -0.34
C VAL A 14 -0.98 1.93 0.84
N ILE A 15 -0.68 3.23 0.84
CA ILE A 15 -1.05 4.15 1.92
C ILE A 15 -1.85 5.31 1.32
N GLY A 16 -3.13 5.42 1.68
CA GLY A 16 -3.97 6.56 1.32
C GLY A 16 -3.98 7.61 2.44
N ILE A 17 -3.46 8.81 2.19
CA ILE A 17 -3.41 9.89 3.19
C ILE A 17 -4.22 11.07 2.70
N GLY A 18 -5.33 11.36 3.39
CA GLY A 18 -6.20 12.50 3.10
C GLY A 18 -6.57 13.33 4.33
N LYS A 19 -6.68 12.73 5.51
CA LYS A 19 -7.06 13.40 6.77
C LYS A 19 -5.84 14.03 7.45
N TYR A 20 -5.46 15.21 6.99
CA TYR A 20 -4.37 15.98 7.59
C TYR A 20 -4.88 16.87 8.73
N ASP A 21 -4.16 16.91 9.84
CA ASP A 21 -4.57 17.69 11.03
C ASP A 21 -4.43 19.22 10.85
N HIS A 22 -3.63 19.67 9.88
CA HIS A 22 -3.19 21.07 9.77
C HIS A 22 -3.38 21.69 8.37
N CYS A 23 -3.99 20.95 7.44
CA CYS A 23 -4.33 21.45 6.11
C CYS A 23 -5.63 20.82 5.62
N GLU A 24 -6.15 21.31 4.50
CA GLU A 24 -7.39 20.79 3.93
C GLU A 24 -7.30 19.29 3.62
N GLU A 25 -8.43 18.60 3.87
CA GLU A 25 -8.56 17.17 3.61
C GLU A 25 -8.61 16.89 2.11
N LEU A 26 -7.78 15.95 1.68
CA LEU A 26 -7.87 15.40 0.32
C LEU A 26 -9.03 14.41 0.26
N GLN A 27 -9.95 14.61 -0.68
CA GLN A 27 -11.24 13.91 -0.71
C GLN A 27 -11.15 12.44 -1.14
N ASN A 28 -10.21 12.08 -2.02
CA ASN A 28 -10.17 10.78 -2.68
C ASN A 28 -9.08 9.75 -2.28
N PRO A 29 -8.08 10.03 -1.40
CA PRO A 29 -7.01 9.06 -1.15
C PRO A 29 -7.46 7.70 -0.63
N GLU A 30 -8.60 7.61 0.08
CA GLU A 30 -9.14 6.32 0.51
C GLU A 30 -9.58 5.47 -0.69
N ASN A 31 -10.28 6.08 -1.66
CA ASN A 31 -10.72 5.42 -2.90
C ASN A 31 -9.51 5.05 -3.78
N ASP A 32 -8.56 5.97 -3.96
CA ASP A 32 -7.36 5.72 -4.76
C ASP A 32 -6.57 4.51 -4.21
N ALA A 33 -6.39 4.45 -2.89
CA ALA A 33 -5.70 3.32 -2.26
C ALA A 33 -6.52 2.02 -2.30
N ASN A 34 -7.86 2.09 -2.29
CA ASN A 34 -8.72 0.92 -2.52
C ASN A 34 -8.54 0.37 -3.93
N ASP A 35 -8.62 1.21 -4.95
CA ASP A 35 -8.53 0.83 -6.37
C ASP A 35 -7.14 0.28 -6.71
N MET A 36 -6.08 0.93 -6.21
CA MET A 36 -4.71 0.44 -6.37
C MET A 36 -4.50 -0.91 -5.69
N SER A 37 -5.03 -1.08 -4.47
CA SER A 37 -4.89 -2.35 -3.76
C SER A 37 -5.63 -3.49 -4.45
N PHE A 38 -6.84 -3.23 -4.95
CA PHE A 38 -7.60 -4.21 -5.72
C PHE A 38 -6.87 -4.60 -7.00
N THR A 39 -6.39 -3.62 -7.76
CA THR A 39 -5.64 -3.85 -9.01
C THR A 39 -4.35 -4.64 -8.77
N LEU A 40 -3.59 -4.28 -7.73
CA LEU A 40 -2.33 -4.96 -7.38
C LEU A 40 -2.57 -6.40 -6.91
N ALA A 41 -3.61 -6.62 -6.10
CA ALA A 41 -4.01 -7.97 -5.69
C ALA A 41 -4.36 -8.85 -6.90
N ASN A 42 -5.11 -8.32 -7.86
CA ASN A 42 -5.51 -9.05 -9.07
C ASN A 42 -4.34 -9.46 -9.98
N ILE A 43 -3.19 -8.77 -9.91
CA ILE A 43 -1.98 -9.12 -10.67
C ILE A 43 -0.94 -9.89 -9.83
N GLY A 44 -1.36 -10.39 -8.66
CA GLY A 44 -0.63 -11.34 -7.83
C GLY A 44 0.27 -10.72 -6.76
N PHE A 45 0.03 -9.47 -6.35
CA PHE A 45 0.68 -8.90 -5.17
C PHE A 45 -0.04 -9.32 -3.88
N ILE A 46 0.73 -9.56 -2.82
CA ILE A 46 0.23 -9.53 -1.45
C ILE A 46 0.26 -8.07 -1.01
N VAL A 47 -0.92 -7.49 -0.81
CA VAL A 47 -1.08 -6.07 -0.55
C VAL A 47 -1.38 -5.80 0.92
N THR A 48 -0.54 -4.98 1.55
CA THR A 48 -0.84 -4.31 2.82
C THR A 48 -1.39 -2.92 2.51
N LYS A 49 -2.61 -2.62 2.94
CA LYS A 49 -3.24 -1.31 2.78
C LYS A 49 -3.38 -0.61 4.13
N LYS A 50 -3.03 0.68 4.18
CA LYS A 50 -3.14 1.55 5.37
C LYS A 50 -3.74 2.89 4.97
N PHE A 51 -4.27 3.62 5.95
CA PHE A 51 -4.84 4.95 5.74
C PHE A 51 -4.41 5.92 6.83
N HIS A 52 -4.27 7.19 6.46
CA HIS A 52 -4.08 8.34 7.38
C HIS A 52 -3.03 8.12 8.46
N LEU A 53 -1.92 7.47 8.09
CA LEU A 53 -0.82 7.22 9.00
C LEU A 53 -0.12 8.53 9.34
N THR A 54 0.26 8.68 10.60
CA THR A 54 1.27 9.64 11.02
C THR A 54 2.62 9.29 10.38
N ARG A 55 3.54 10.27 10.37
CA ARG A 55 4.92 10.03 9.92
C ARG A 55 5.62 8.91 10.70
N ALA A 56 5.33 8.75 11.99
CA ALA A 56 5.92 7.71 12.82
C ALA A 56 5.43 6.32 12.40
N GLU A 57 4.12 6.18 12.18
CA GLU A 57 3.51 4.92 11.71
C GLU A 57 3.97 4.57 10.29
N MET A 58 4.06 5.56 9.38
CA MET A 58 4.62 5.35 8.04
C MET A 58 6.03 4.74 8.09
N LYS A 59 6.90 5.25 8.98
CA LYS A 59 8.24 4.69 9.16
C LYS A 59 8.20 3.23 9.63
N HIS A 60 7.28 2.90 10.52
CA HIS A 60 7.16 1.54 11.03
C HIS A 60 6.73 0.57 9.92
N VAL A 61 5.71 0.92 9.13
CA VAL A 61 5.16 0.04 8.09
C VAL A 61 6.05 -0.14 6.85
N VAL A 62 7.04 0.73 6.64
CA VAL A 62 8.00 0.61 5.52
C VAL A 62 9.19 -0.30 5.88
N ILE A 63 9.49 -0.45 7.16
CA ILE A 63 10.64 -1.22 7.64
C ILE A 63 10.28 -2.69 7.89
N ASP A 64 9.00 -3.00 8.15
CA ASP A 64 8.45 -4.37 8.21
C ASP A 64 8.47 -5.10 6.86
#